data_AF-A0A1I0H8U7-F1
#
_entry.id   AF-A0A1I0H8U7-F1
#
_cell.length_a   1.000
_cell.length_b   1.000
_cell.length_c   1.000
_cell.angle_alpha   90.00
_cell.angle_beta   90.00
_cell.angle_gamma   90.00
#
_symmetry.space_group_name_H-M   'P 1'
#
loop_
_entity.id
_entity.type
_entity.pdbx_description
1 polymer ?
#
loop_
_entity_poly.entity_id
_entity_poly.type
_entity_poly.pdbx_seq_one_letter_code
_entity_poly.pdbx_strand_id
1 'polypeptide(L)'
;MPKAYTEHEKKISKASKAWRNYQWICSDEYAQDMEDRHILIAEGDYTGRPPVPLQKQKERALQEYKDALEDLRRYERQKHLKHMQEDDIKDFVKAQGHENKGRKRGGRAIALQKYIRRIERQIEETKEAPESDFVRKDGRGRPPMSRLQKVRHYERLVEKARAELIDTYSEMSEEDRIWHEMHDLKTDRRQLRLALRDPDNNQSSRIWRQFETAEKIEEALTDVNTLISKREAELKMIQAGIELPKRAEDIDPDGPHSAELYRRTLEHMIKEQKKIQKLEEEARKLGIDVSKLKN
;
A
#
# COMPACT_ATOMS: atom_id res chain seq x y z
N MET A 1 -19.02 -14.20 -9.13
CA MET A 1 -18.10 -14.58 -10.22
C MET A 1 -17.94 -13.39 -11.16
N PRO A 2 -16.73 -12.82 -11.37
CA PRO A 2 -16.56 -11.79 -12.39
C PRO A 2 -16.82 -12.41 -13.77
N LYS A 3 -17.78 -11.86 -14.53
CA LYS A 3 -18.03 -12.31 -15.91
C LYS A 3 -16.76 -12.08 -16.73
N ALA A 4 -16.22 -13.15 -17.31
CA ALA A 4 -15.10 -13.04 -18.24
C ALA A 4 -15.58 -12.31 -19.51
N TYR A 5 -14.80 -11.37 -20.00
CA TYR A 5 -15.09 -10.67 -21.25
C TYR A 5 -15.18 -11.66 -22.41
N THR A 6 -16.19 -11.49 -23.26
CA THR A 6 -16.23 -12.11 -24.58
C THR A 6 -15.06 -11.62 -25.44
N GLU A 7 -14.69 -12.36 -26.48
CA GLU A 7 -13.61 -11.94 -27.39
C GLU A 7 -13.88 -10.56 -28.03
N HIS A 8 -15.15 -10.24 -28.32
CA HIS A 8 -15.53 -8.90 -28.81
C HIS A 8 -15.29 -7.82 -27.76
N GLU A 9 -15.73 -8.03 -26.52
CA GLU A 9 -15.50 -7.09 -25.41
C GLU A 9 -14.01 -6.95 -25.06
N LYS A 10 -13.20 -7.99 -25.22
CA LYS A 10 -11.73 -7.91 -25.04
C LYS A 10 -11.11 -6.97 -26.07
N LYS A 11 -11.54 -7.06 -27.33
CA LYS A 11 -11.06 -6.19 -28.43
C LYS A 11 -11.51 -4.74 -28.22
N ILE A 12 -12.75 -4.53 -27.81
CA ILE A 12 -13.27 -3.19 -27.42
C ILE A 12 -12.47 -2.64 -26.23
N SER A 13 -12.25 -3.45 -25.18
CA SER A 13 -11.46 -3.05 -24.00
C SER A 13 -10.02 -2.69 -24.36
N LYS A 14 -9.39 -3.42 -25.29
CA LYS A 14 -8.04 -3.13 -25.77
C LYS A 14 -7.98 -1.78 -26.48
N ALA A 15 -8.90 -1.50 -27.40
CA ALA A 15 -8.98 -0.21 -28.09
C ALA A 15 -9.28 0.95 -27.13
N SER A 16 -10.22 0.76 -26.20
CA SER A 16 -10.55 1.73 -25.14
C SER A 16 -9.35 2.06 -24.25
N LYS A 17 -8.58 1.05 -23.82
CA LYS A 17 -7.36 1.24 -23.01
C LYS A 17 -6.27 1.98 -23.78
N ALA A 18 -6.07 1.64 -25.05
CA ALA A 18 -5.09 2.32 -25.90
C ALA A 18 -5.45 3.80 -26.10
N TRP A 19 -6.73 4.12 -26.28
CA TRP A 19 -7.20 5.50 -26.32
C TRP A 19 -6.95 6.26 -25.02
N ARG A 20 -7.28 5.67 -23.87
CA ARG A 20 -7.00 6.29 -22.56
C ARG A 20 -5.51 6.52 -22.33
N ASN A 21 -4.66 5.58 -22.76
CA ASN A 21 -3.22 5.75 -22.68
C ASN A 21 -2.74 6.93 -23.54
N TYR A 22 -3.27 7.06 -24.77
CA TYR A 22 -3.00 8.22 -25.61
C TYR A 22 -3.48 9.54 -24.98
N GLN A 23 -4.69 9.58 -24.42
CA GLN A 23 -5.19 10.77 -23.71
C GLN A 23 -4.34 11.14 -22.50
N TRP A 24 -3.91 10.15 -21.73
CA TRP A 24 -2.98 10.33 -20.62
C TRP A 24 -1.65 10.92 -21.07
N ILE A 25 -1.04 10.38 -22.12
CA ILE A 25 0.23 10.89 -22.67
C ILE A 25 0.09 12.31 -23.24
N CYS A 26 -1.12 12.69 -23.64
CA CYS A 26 -1.44 14.04 -24.10
C CYS A 26 -1.84 15.01 -22.98
N SER A 27 -1.94 14.57 -21.72
CA SER A 27 -2.29 15.44 -20.60
C SER A 27 -1.11 16.31 -20.16
N ASP A 28 -1.42 17.45 -19.55
CA ASP A 28 -0.43 18.36 -18.98
C ASP A 28 0.28 17.71 -17.77
N GLU A 29 -0.44 16.89 -17.00
CA GLU A 29 0.12 16.10 -15.89
C GLU A 29 1.23 15.15 -16.36
N TYR A 30 1.05 14.50 -17.50
CA TYR A 30 2.07 13.64 -18.08
C TYR A 30 3.26 14.41 -18.65
N ALA A 31 3.00 15.59 -19.23
CA ALA A 31 4.06 16.48 -19.69
C ALA A 31 4.96 16.91 -18.51
N GLN A 32 4.35 17.23 -17.37
CA GLN A 32 5.07 17.58 -16.14
C GLN A 32 5.89 16.40 -15.58
N ASP A 33 5.32 15.19 -15.46
CA ASP A 33 6.07 13.98 -15.01
C ASP A 33 7.28 13.69 -15.91
N MET A 34 7.15 13.94 -17.21
CA MET A 34 8.24 13.78 -18.15
C MET A 34 9.30 14.88 -18.02
N GLU A 35 8.90 16.13 -17.78
CA GLU A 35 9.82 17.23 -17.54
C GLU A 35 10.62 17.01 -16.24
N ASP A 36 9.95 16.63 -15.16
CA ASP A 36 10.58 16.29 -13.88
C ASP A 36 11.59 15.14 -14.02
N ARG A 37 11.24 14.10 -14.79
CA ARG A 37 12.19 13.04 -15.15
C ARG A 37 13.37 13.54 -15.95
N HIS A 38 13.17 14.46 -16.89
CA HIS A 38 14.26 15.03 -17.68
C HIS A 38 15.19 15.89 -16.82
N ILE A 39 14.67 16.60 -15.82
CA ILE A 39 15.47 17.35 -14.81
C ILE A 39 16.36 16.38 -14.02
N LEU A 40 15.79 15.29 -13.48
CA LEU A 40 16.53 14.22 -12.77
C LEU A 40 17.64 13.59 -13.63
N ILE A 41 17.46 13.54 -14.95
CA ILE A 41 18.44 13.03 -15.90
C ILE A 41 19.55 14.05 -16.16
N ALA A 42 19.19 15.32 -16.31
CA ALA A 42 20.13 16.42 -16.53
C ALA A 42 21.03 16.68 -15.31
N GLU A 43 20.53 16.42 -14.10
CA GLU A 43 21.28 16.52 -12.83
C GLU A 43 22.31 15.39 -12.63
N GLY A 44 22.44 14.45 -13.58
CA GLY A 44 23.61 13.55 -13.69
C GLY A 44 23.49 12.19 -12.99
N ASP A 45 22.36 11.86 -12.38
CA ASP A 45 22.15 10.58 -11.67
C ASP A 45 21.53 9.46 -12.52
N TYR A 46 21.18 9.73 -13.78
CA TYR A 46 20.55 8.74 -14.66
C TYR A 46 21.55 8.01 -15.56
N THR A 47 21.66 6.69 -15.36
CA THR A 47 22.57 5.79 -16.11
C THR A 47 21.87 4.97 -17.19
N GLY A 48 20.59 5.27 -17.48
CA GLY A 48 19.75 4.54 -18.43
C GLY A 48 19.78 5.09 -19.86
N ARG A 49 18.96 4.49 -20.74
CA ARG A 49 18.72 5.04 -22.09
C ARG A 49 17.95 6.34 -22.00
N PRO A 50 18.33 7.39 -22.76
CA PRO A 50 17.61 8.65 -22.72
C PRO A 50 16.11 8.43 -23.00
N PRO A 51 15.23 9.12 -22.26
CA PRO A 51 13.80 9.01 -22.43
C PRO A 51 13.40 9.38 -23.85
N VAL A 52 12.39 8.68 -24.36
CA VAL A 52 11.86 8.95 -25.69
C VAL A 52 11.19 10.34 -25.68
N PRO A 53 11.44 11.20 -26.68
CA PRO A 53 10.80 12.52 -26.73
C PRO A 53 9.28 12.41 -26.66
N LEU A 54 8.63 13.31 -25.91
CA LEU A 54 7.18 13.29 -25.66
C LEU A 54 6.36 13.16 -26.95
N GLN A 55 6.76 13.88 -28.01
CA GLN A 55 6.10 13.81 -29.31
C GLN A 55 6.09 12.39 -29.90
N LYS A 56 7.23 11.69 -29.80
CA LYS A 56 7.36 10.29 -30.27
C LYS A 56 6.57 9.32 -29.39
N GLN A 57 6.35 9.64 -28.11
CA GLN A 57 5.47 8.87 -27.24
C GLN A 57 3.99 9.06 -27.62
N LYS A 58 3.57 10.29 -27.91
CA LYS A 58 2.22 10.61 -28.43
C LYS A 58 1.94 9.87 -29.74
N GLU A 59 2.88 9.89 -30.68
CA GLU A 59 2.79 9.17 -31.95
C GLU A 59 2.63 7.66 -31.76
N ARG A 60 3.43 7.05 -30.89
CA ARG A 60 3.35 5.61 -30.58
C ARG A 60 2.03 5.23 -29.94
N ALA A 61 1.55 6.01 -28.98
CA ALA A 61 0.28 5.75 -28.31
C ALA A 61 -0.91 5.91 -29.26
N LEU A 62 -0.87 6.90 -30.15
CA LEU A 62 -1.88 7.07 -31.19
C LEU A 62 -1.87 5.89 -32.18
N GLN A 63 -0.69 5.42 -32.58
CA GLN A 63 -0.56 4.27 -33.47
C GLN A 63 -1.11 3.01 -32.82
N GLU A 64 -0.80 2.77 -31.54
CA GLU A 64 -1.31 1.63 -30.79
C GLU A 64 -2.85 1.64 -30.70
N TYR A 65 -3.46 2.82 -30.54
CA TYR A 65 -4.91 2.97 -30.61
C TYR A 65 -5.46 2.62 -32.00
N LYS A 66 -4.85 3.14 -33.07
CA LYS A 66 -5.25 2.84 -34.45
C LYS A 66 -5.17 1.35 -34.77
N ASP A 67 -4.08 0.71 -34.39
CA ASP A 67 -3.87 -0.73 -34.60
C ASP A 67 -4.92 -1.56 -33.84
N ALA A 68 -5.22 -1.17 -32.59
CA ALA A 68 -6.25 -1.83 -31.79
C ALA A 68 -7.66 -1.62 -32.35
N LEU A 69 -7.96 -0.44 -32.90
CA LEU A 69 -9.22 -0.14 -33.57
C LEU A 69 -9.36 -0.97 -34.85
N GLU A 70 -8.31 -1.05 -35.67
CA GLU A 70 -8.32 -1.84 -36.90
C GLU A 70 -8.53 -3.34 -36.61
N ASP A 71 -7.87 -3.87 -35.58
CA ASP A 71 -8.03 -5.24 -35.11
C ASP A 71 -9.48 -5.51 -34.66
N LEU A 72 -10.10 -4.58 -33.93
CA LEU A 72 -11.53 -4.64 -33.60
C LEU A 72 -12.41 -4.64 -34.86
N ARG A 73 -12.17 -3.73 -35.81
CA ARG A 73 -12.98 -3.64 -37.05
C ARG A 73 -12.84 -4.89 -37.91
N ARG A 74 -11.65 -5.50 -37.93
CA ARG A 74 -11.40 -6.76 -38.62
C ARG A 74 -12.20 -7.90 -37.99
N TYR A 75 -12.19 -7.96 -36.66
CA TYR A 75 -12.97 -8.95 -35.91
C TYR A 75 -14.48 -8.77 -36.12
N GLU A 76 -14.99 -7.54 -36.05
CA GLU A 76 -16.40 -7.23 -36.31
C GLU A 76 -16.85 -7.68 -37.71
N ARG A 77 -16.03 -7.41 -38.74
CA ARG A 77 -16.28 -7.86 -40.12
C ARG A 77 -16.28 -9.38 -40.24
N GLN A 78 -15.30 -10.06 -39.64
CA GLN A 78 -15.19 -11.53 -39.71
C GLN A 78 -16.32 -12.26 -38.99
N LYS A 79 -16.87 -11.66 -37.92
CA LYS A 79 -17.95 -12.25 -37.11
C LYS A 79 -19.33 -11.69 -37.45
N HIS A 80 -19.44 -10.86 -38.48
CA HIS A 80 -20.67 -10.17 -38.88
C HIS A 80 -21.36 -9.43 -37.72
N LEU A 81 -20.56 -8.83 -36.84
CA LEU A 81 -21.05 -8.07 -35.69
C LEU A 81 -21.33 -6.62 -36.10
N LYS A 82 -22.28 -5.99 -35.39
CA LYS A 82 -22.59 -4.57 -35.59
C LYS A 82 -21.36 -3.73 -35.21
N HIS A 83 -21.03 -2.79 -36.08
CA HIS A 83 -19.99 -1.80 -35.84
C HIS A 83 -20.33 -0.93 -34.63
N MET A 84 -19.48 -0.97 -33.60
CA MET A 84 -19.61 -0.07 -32.45
C MET A 84 -19.09 1.33 -32.79
N GLN A 85 -19.76 2.38 -32.34
CA GLN A 85 -19.28 3.76 -32.57
C GLN A 85 -17.99 4.01 -31.80
N GLU A 86 -17.13 4.88 -32.33
CA GLU A 86 -15.83 5.14 -31.70
C GLU A 86 -15.95 5.74 -30.31
N ASP A 87 -16.92 6.61 -30.08
CA ASP A 87 -17.11 7.24 -28.77
C ASP A 87 -17.55 6.22 -27.71
N ASP A 88 -18.39 5.25 -28.07
CA ASP A 88 -18.74 4.12 -27.20
C ASP A 88 -17.52 3.24 -26.88
N ILE A 89 -16.61 3.05 -27.85
CA ILE A 89 -15.36 2.31 -27.63
C ILE A 89 -14.46 3.08 -26.67
N LYS A 90 -14.33 4.40 -26.82
CA LYS A 90 -13.50 5.23 -25.93
C LYS A 90 -13.99 5.15 -24.48
N ASP A 91 -15.31 5.17 -24.27
CA ASP A 91 -15.92 5.16 -22.94
C ASP A 91 -16.13 3.78 -22.32
N PHE A 92 -15.98 2.70 -23.09
CA PHE A 92 -16.26 1.32 -22.66
C PHE A 92 -15.60 0.93 -21.32
N VAL A 93 -14.32 1.23 -21.15
CA VAL A 93 -13.58 0.89 -19.91
C VAL A 93 -13.99 1.79 -18.74
N LYS A 94 -14.38 3.04 -19.01
CA LYS A 94 -14.89 3.98 -17.99
C LYS A 94 -16.25 3.53 -17.45
N ALA A 95 -17.18 3.20 -18.34
CA ALA A 95 -18.51 2.70 -18.00
C ALA A 95 -18.50 1.38 -17.22
N GLN A 96 -17.46 0.55 -17.41
CA GLN A 96 -17.27 -0.73 -16.72
C GLN A 96 -16.62 -0.60 -15.32
N GLY A 97 -16.51 0.63 -14.79
CA GLY A 97 -15.99 0.90 -13.45
C GLY A 97 -14.50 0.59 -13.28
N HIS A 98 -13.72 0.58 -14.37
CA HIS A 98 -12.27 0.33 -14.26
C HIS A 98 -11.48 1.49 -13.67
N GLU A 99 -12.08 2.68 -13.51
CA GLU A 99 -11.49 3.74 -12.68
C GLU A 99 -11.23 3.27 -11.24
N ASN A 100 -12.06 2.32 -10.75
CA ASN A 100 -11.90 1.68 -9.45
C ASN A 100 -11.22 0.30 -9.51
N LYS A 101 -10.79 -0.17 -10.69
CA LYS A 101 -10.10 -1.46 -10.89
C LYS A 101 -8.57 -1.31 -11.02
N GLY A 102 -8.01 -0.22 -10.51
CA GLY A 102 -6.65 -0.26 -9.97
C GLY A 102 -6.61 -1.09 -8.69
N ARG A 103 -5.41 -1.43 -8.17
CA ARG A 103 -5.31 -1.93 -6.78
C ARG A 103 -6.09 -0.95 -5.91
N LYS A 104 -7.10 -1.44 -5.17
CA LYS A 104 -7.78 -0.63 -4.13
C LYS A 104 -6.71 0.15 -3.39
N ARG A 105 -6.96 1.43 -3.12
CA ARG A 105 -6.04 2.46 -2.59
C ARG A 105 -5.11 1.98 -1.46
N GLY A 106 -5.43 0.89 -0.77
CA GLY A 106 -4.49 0.14 0.05
C GLY A 106 -3.30 -0.57 -0.61
N GLY A 107 -3.06 -0.42 -1.91
CA GLY A 107 -1.87 -0.96 -2.58
C GLY A 107 -0.60 -0.14 -2.34
N ARG A 108 -0.69 1.20 -2.30
CA ARG A 108 0.49 2.08 -2.22
C ARG A 108 1.09 2.07 -0.82
N ALA A 109 0.28 2.26 0.21
CA ALA A 109 0.72 2.16 1.61
C ALA A 109 1.39 0.82 1.91
N ILE A 110 0.78 -0.32 1.52
CA ILE A 110 1.38 -1.65 1.69
C ILE A 110 2.70 -1.78 0.89
N ALA A 111 2.76 -1.22 -0.32
CA ALA A 111 3.98 -1.25 -1.12
C ALA A 111 5.10 -0.42 -0.47
N LEU A 112 4.77 0.75 0.07
CA LEU A 112 5.70 1.62 0.80
C LEU A 112 6.18 0.95 2.10
N GLN A 113 5.28 0.38 2.90
CA GLN A 113 5.63 -0.42 4.09
C GLN A 113 6.60 -1.56 3.75
N LYS A 114 6.31 -2.34 2.69
CA LYS A 114 7.20 -3.40 2.22
C LYS A 114 8.54 -2.87 1.71
N TYR A 115 8.52 -1.72 1.02
CA TYR A 115 9.71 -1.07 0.51
C TYR A 115 10.61 -0.62 1.66
N ILE A 116 10.05 0.07 2.67
CA ILE A 116 10.75 0.51 3.88
C ILE A 116 11.43 -0.67 4.55
N ARG A 117 10.70 -1.75 4.88
CA ARG A 117 11.28 -2.96 5.50
C ARG A 117 12.42 -3.57 4.68
N ARG A 118 12.29 -3.55 3.35
CA ARG A 118 13.33 -4.08 2.45
C ARG A 118 14.58 -3.22 2.47
N ILE A 119 14.44 -1.90 2.44
CA ILE A 119 15.60 -0.99 2.46
C ILE A 119 16.25 -0.98 3.84
N GLU A 120 15.48 -1.05 4.93
CA GLU A 120 16.00 -1.23 6.29
C GLU A 120 16.82 -2.52 6.41
N ARG A 121 16.35 -3.62 5.81
CA ARG A 121 17.15 -4.85 5.70
C ARG A 121 18.45 -4.62 4.92
N GLN A 122 18.40 -3.90 3.80
CA GLN A 122 19.61 -3.59 3.03
C GLN A 122 20.60 -2.72 3.82
N ILE A 123 20.13 -1.86 4.72
CA ILE A 123 20.98 -1.09 5.63
C ILE A 123 21.75 -2.05 6.56
N GLU A 124 21.05 -2.98 7.20
CA GLU A 124 21.67 -3.99 8.08
C GLU A 124 22.65 -4.88 7.33
N GLU A 125 22.23 -5.44 6.19
CA GLU A 125 23.10 -6.25 5.31
C GLU A 125 24.36 -5.47 4.88
N THR A 126 24.22 -4.18 4.60
CA THR A 126 25.35 -3.31 4.22
C THR A 126 26.28 -3.04 5.40
N LYS A 127 25.75 -2.91 6.62
CA LYS A 127 26.56 -2.75 7.84
C LYS A 127 27.38 -3.99 8.15
N GLU A 128 26.83 -5.18 7.89
CA GLU A 128 27.48 -6.47 8.11
C GLU A 128 28.42 -6.92 6.98
N ALA A 129 28.25 -6.39 5.75
CA ALA A 129 29.02 -6.80 4.60
C ALA A 129 30.54 -6.53 4.76
N PRO A 130 31.40 -7.44 4.26
CA PRO A 130 32.86 -7.29 4.38
C PRO A 130 33.37 -6.05 3.66
N GLU A 131 34.43 -5.42 4.17
CA GLU A 131 34.99 -4.18 3.58
C GLU A 131 35.36 -4.36 2.10
N SER A 132 35.78 -5.57 1.72
CA SER A 132 36.13 -5.95 0.35
C SER A 132 35.04 -5.65 -0.68
N ASP A 133 33.77 -5.60 -0.27
CA ASP A 133 32.65 -5.32 -1.16
C ASP A 133 32.51 -3.83 -1.51
N PHE A 134 33.16 -2.97 -0.73
CA PHE A 134 33.15 -1.52 -0.87
C PHE A 134 34.47 -0.96 -1.41
N VAL A 135 35.50 -1.79 -1.50
CA VAL A 135 36.78 -1.41 -2.09
C VAL A 135 36.64 -1.22 -3.60
N ARG A 136 37.27 -0.17 -4.12
CA ARG A 136 37.29 0.13 -5.55
C ARG A 136 37.95 -1.03 -6.31
N LYS A 137 37.19 -1.68 -7.17
CA LYS A 137 37.70 -2.70 -8.10
C LYS A 137 38.21 -2.00 -9.36
N ASP A 138 39.35 -2.44 -9.88
CA ASP A 138 39.89 -1.94 -11.14
C ASP A 138 39.01 -2.39 -12.30
N GLY A 139 38.39 -1.43 -12.97
CA GLY A 139 37.47 -1.66 -14.09
C GLY A 139 36.83 -0.38 -14.61
N ARG A 140 36.21 -0.44 -15.80
CA ARG A 140 35.49 0.69 -16.41
C ARG A 140 34.14 1.01 -15.75
N GLY A 141 33.80 0.36 -14.65
CA GLY A 141 32.55 0.57 -13.92
C GLY A 141 32.56 1.81 -13.04
N ARG A 142 31.39 2.23 -12.56
CA ARG A 142 31.27 3.27 -11.54
C ARG A 142 31.99 2.79 -10.27
N PRO A 143 32.80 3.62 -9.61
CA PRO A 143 33.39 3.26 -8.33
C PRO A 143 32.26 2.91 -7.33
N PRO A 144 32.39 1.82 -6.57
CA PRO A 144 31.41 1.49 -5.54
C PRO A 144 31.37 2.60 -4.49
N MET A 145 30.17 2.90 -3.98
CA MET A 145 30.02 3.79 -2.83
C MET A 145 30.72 3.17 -1.62
N SER A 146 31.33 4.01 -0.77
CA SER A 146 31.82 3.52 0.52
C SER A 146 30.67 2.98 1.36
N ARG A 147 30.94 2.09 2.33
CA ARG A 147 29.90 1.53 3.22
C ARG A 147 29.05 2.65 3.84
N LEU A 148 29.71 3.68 4.38
CA LEU A 148 29.03 4.82 4.98
C LEU A 148 28.14 5.58 3.98
N GLN A 149 28.62 5.81 2.76
CA GLN A 149 27.83 6.47 1.72
C GLN A 149 26.61 5.65 1.32
N LYS A 150 26.77 4.33 1.22
CA LYS A 150 25.69 3.40 0.84
C LYS A 150 24.63 3.30 1.94
N VAL A 151 25.04 3.22 3.20
CA VAL A 151 24.12 3.28 4.36
C VAL A 151 23.34 4.60 4.35
N ARG A 152 24.02 5.75 4.24
CA ARG A 152 23.35 7.07 4.16
C ARG A 152 22.44 7.23 2.96
N HIS A 153 22.74 6.56 1.85
CA HIS A 153 21.86 6.54 0.68
C HIS A 153 20.57 5.78 1.00
N TYR A 154 20.68 4.59 1.59
CA TYR A 154 19.52 3.80 1.99
C TYR A 154 18.69 4.47 3.09
N GLU A 155 19.31 5.11 4.08
CA GLU A 155 18.62 5.90 5.11
C GLU A 155 17.77 7.01 4.47
N ARG A 156 18.32 7.76 3.51
CA ARG A 156 17.56 8.77 2.76
C ARG A 156 16.40 8.18 1.96
N LEU A 157 16.54 6.97 1.40
CA LEU A 157 15.44 6.30 0.71
C LEU A 157 14.32 5.88 1.68
N VAL A 158 14.67 5.45 2.89
CA VAL A 158 13.71 5.13 3.95
C VAL A 158 12.97 6.39 4.40
N GLU A 159 13.69 7.49 4.63
CA GLU A 159 13.09 8.78 5.01
C GLU A 159 12.10 9.27 3.95
N LYS A 160 12.48 9.26 2.67
CA LYS A 160 11.59 9.63 1.56
C LYS A 160 10.34 8.74 1.50
N ALA A 161 10.51 7.43 1.65
CA ALA A 161 9.39 6.49 1.63
C ALA A 161 8.46 6.64 2.85
N ARG A 162 9.00 7.00 4.02
CA ARG A 162 8.22 7.30 5.23
C ARG A 162 7.43 8.61 5.07
N ALA A 163 8.03 9.65 4.51
CA ALA A 163 7.34 10.90 4.18
C ALA A 163 6.17 10.62 3.22
N GLU A 164 6.42 9.88 2.14
CA GLU A 164 5.36 9.52 1.20
C GLU A 164 4.26 8.65 1.85
N LEU A 165 4.61 7.79 2.80
CA LEU A 165 3.63 7.00 3.54
C LEU A 165 2.74 7.87 4.44
N ILE A 166 3.31 8.91 5.07
CA ILE A 166 2.56 9.88 5.87
C ILE A 166 1.59 10.67 4.98
N ASP A 167 2.06 11.15 3.83
CA ASP A 167 1.22 11.84 2.85
C ASP A 167 0.10 10.91 2.36
N THR A 168 0.44 9.65 2.07
CA THR A 168 -0.56 8.64 1.71
C THR A 168 -1.60 8.44 2.81
N TYR A 169 -1.21 8.50 4.10
CA TYR A 169 -2.12 8.37 5.22
C TYR A 169 -2.95 9.62 5.51
N SER A 170 -2.48 10.81 5.18
CA SER A 170 -3.22 12.05 5.40
C SER A 170 -4.43 12.16 4.45
N GLU A 171 -4.34 11.54 3.28
CA GLU A 171 -5.42 11.44 2.29
C GLU A 171 -6.41 10.30 2.57
N MET A 172 -6.09 9.40 3.51
CA MET A 172 -6.91 8.23 3.84
C MET A 172 -7.99 8.54 4.88
N SER A 173 -9.09 7.80 4.80
CA SER A 173 -10.03 7.73 5.92
C SER A 173 -9.33 7.18 7.16
N GLU A 174 -9.74 7.62 8.35
CA GLU A 174 -9.20 7.12 9.61
C GLU A 174 -9.35 5.59 9.73
N GLU A 175 -10.48 5.05 9.25
CA GLU A 175 -10.76 3.62 9.21
C GLU A 175 -9.74 2.86 8.34
N ASP A 176 -9.50 3.33 7.12
CA ASP A 176 -8.52 2.73 6.20
C ASP A 176 -7.09 2.84 6.75
N ARG A 177 -6.74 3.99 7.34
CA ARG A 177 -5.42 4.20 7.95
C ARG A 177 -5.16 3.19 9.07
N ILE A 178 -6.11 3.07 10.00
CA ILE A 178 -6.01 2.11 11.12
C ILE A 178 -5.91 0.68 10.59
N TRP A 179 -6.67 0.33 9.55
CA TRP A 179 -6.57 -0.97 8.91
C TRP A 179 -5.16 -1.24 8.35
N HIS A 180 -4.55 -0.25 7.70
CA HIS A 180 -3.18 -0.35 7.18
C HIS A 180 -2.12 -0.49 8.26
N GLU A 181 -2.22 0.30 9.34
CA GLU A 181 -1.34 0.18 10.50
C GLU A 181 -1.47 -1.22 11.13
N MET A 182 -2.70 -1.72 11.31
CA MET A 182 -2.94 -3.08 11.81
C MET A 182 -2.38 -4.17 10.91
N HIS A 183 -2.53 -4.03 9.59
CA HIS A 183 -1.98 -4.98 8.62
C HIS A 183 -0.45 -5.07 8.76
N ASP A 184 0.20 -3.92 8.98
CA ASP A 184 1.64 -3.86 9.19
C ASP A 184 2.06 -4.54 10.49
N LEU A 185 1.43 -4.19 11.61
CA LEU A 185 1.68 -4.81 12.92
C LEU A 185 1.42 -6.33 12.90
N LYS A 186 0.40 -6.79 12.19
CA LYS A 186 0.11 -8.24 12.03
C LYS A 186 1.20 -8.96 11.24
N THR A 187 1.90 -8.25 10.36
CA THR A 187 3.06 -8.78 9.64
C THR A 187 4.24 -8.91 10.60
N ASP A 188 4.53 -7.91 11.41
CA ASP A 188 5.62 -7.96 12.41
C ASP A 188 5.37 -9.06 13.45
N ARG A 189 4.13 -9.15 13.95
CA ARG A 189 3.70 -10.25 14.83
C ARG A 189 4.00 -11.62 14.23
N ARG A 190 3.74 -11.81 12.92
CA ARG A 190 4.00 -13.08 12.24
C ARG A 190 5.49 -13.39 12.20
N GLN A 191 6.34 -12.38 11.95
CA GLN A 191 7.79 -12.57 11.91
C GLN A 191 8.35 -12.87 13.31
N LEU A 192 7.91 -12.17 14.35
CA LEU A 192 8.30 -12.45 15.74
C LEU A 192 7.90 -13.86 16.19
N ARG A 193 6.67 -14.29 15.87
CA ARG A 193 6.22 -15.67 16.15
C ARG A 193 7.00 -16.72 15.36
N LEU A 194 7.39 -16.40 14.11
CA LEU A 194 8.25 -17.30 13.33
C LEU A 194 9.62 -17.43 13.98
N ALA A 195 10.18 -16.33 14.48
CA ALA A 195 11.47 -16.34 15.17
C ALA A 195 11.45 -17.21 16.43
N LEU A 196 10.42 -17.10 17.27
CA LEU A 196 10.28 -17.96 18.46
C LEU A 196 10.05 -19.43 18.12
N ARG A 197 9.26 -19.72 17.07
CA ARG A 197 8.88 -21.09 16.71
C ARG A 197 10.00 -21.85 15.99
N ASP A 198 10.72 -21.15 15.13
CA ASP A 198 11.72 -21.72 14.22
C ASP A 198 12.93 -20.77 14.13
N PRO A 199 13.82 -20.79 15.14
CA PRO A 199 14.98 -19.91 15.22
C PRO A 199 15.96 -20.08 14.06
N ASP A 200 16.09 -21.32 13.56
CA ASP A 200 17.01 -21.70 12.50
C ASP A 200 16.51 -21.30 11.09
N ASN A 201 15.30 -20.77 10.99
CA ASN A 201 14.77 -20.27 9.73
C ASN A 201 15.60 -19.06 9.24
N ASN A 202 15.96 -19.05 7.96
CA ASN A 202 16.64 -17.91 7.34
C ASN A 202 15.88 -16.58 7.50
N GLN A 203 14.55 -16.61 7.65
CA GLN A 203 13.74 -15.41 7.88
C GLN A 203 13.73 -14.96 9.35
N SER A 204 14.04 -15.85 10.29
CA SER A 204 14.08 -15.65 11.74
C SER A 204 15.42 -15.12 12.22
N SER A 205 16.51 -15.50 11.54
CA SER A 205 17.89 -15.15 11.92
C SER A 205 18.10 -13.66 12.19
N ARG A 206 17.47 -12.79 11.40
CA ARG A 206 17.52 -11.33 11.60
C ARG A 206 16.89 -10.90 12.92
N ILE A 207 15.71 -11.42 13.25
CA ILE A 207 15.01 -11.08 14.49
C ILE A 207 15.82 -11.53 15.69
N TRP A 208 16.41 -12.73 15.62
CA TRP A 208 17.32 -13.21 16.65
C TRP A 208 18.58 -12.35 16.81
N ARG A 209 19.10 -11.74 15.74
CA ARG A 209 20.20 -10.77 15.85
C ARG A 209 19.75 -9.45 16.47
N GLN A 210 18.56 -8.98 16.11
CA GLN A 210 18.03 -7.71 16.61
C GLN A 210 17.72 -7.77 18.11
N PHE A 211 17.08 -8.86 18.55
CA PHE A 211 16.60 -9.00 19.91
C PHE A 211 17.49 -9.87 20.78
N GLU A 212 18.46 -10.61 20.23
CA GLU A 212 19.47 -11.44 20.91
C GLU A 212 18.94 -12.64 21.70
N THR A 213 17.83 -12.49 22.43
CA THR A 213 17.26 -13.49 23.34
C THR A 213 15.78 -13.75 23.06
N ALA A 214 15.30 -14.93 23.44
CA ALA A 214 13.89 -15.30 23.33
C ALA A 214 12.98 -14.33 24.12
N GLU A 215 13.40 -13.97 25.34
CA GLU A 215 12.66 -13.09 26.25
C GLU A 215 12.42 -11.71 25.62
N LYS A 216 13.43 -11.11 24.98
CA LYS A 216 13.30 -9.82 24.28
C LYS A 216 12.37 -9.93 23.05
N ILE A 217 12.36 -11.07 22.37
CA ILE A 217 11.42 -11.32 21.25
C ILE A 217 9.98 -11.46 21.78
N GLU A 218 9.79 -12.11 22.94
CA GLU A 218 8.49 -12.24 23.60
C GLU A 218 7.95 -10.90 24.12
N GLU A 219 8.81 -10.05 24.66
CA GLU A 219 8.49 -8.67 25.06
C GLU A 219 8.00 -7.87 23.84
N ALA A 220 8.78 -7.84 22.76
CA ALA A 220 8.40 -7.17 21.52
C ALA A 220 7.10 -7.75 20.92
N LEU A 221 6.87 -9.06 21.03
CA LEU A 221 5.63 -9.69 20.59
C LEU A 221 4.43 -9.23 21.43
N THR A 222 4.62 -9.04 22.73
CA THR A 222 3.61 -8.53 23.65
C THR A 222 3.26 -7.09 23.31
N ASP A 223 4.25 -6.24 23.03
CA ASP A 223 4.04 -4.85 22.62
C ASP A 223 3.25 -4.76 21.31
N VAL A 224 3.64 -5.54 20.30
CA VAL A 224 2.94 -5.58 19.02
C VAL A 224 1.49 -6.07 19.20
N ASN A 225 1.24 -7.05 20.06
CA ASN A 225 -0.12 -7.51 20.35
C ASN A 225 -0.96 -6.43 21.06
N THR A 226 -0.36 -5.67 21.97
CA THR A 226 -1.01 -4.54 22.65
C THR A 226 -1.39 -3.46 21.64
N LEU A 227 -0.48 -3.09 20.73
CA LEU A 227 -0.73 -2.13 19.66
C LEU A 227 -1.85 -2.60 18.72
N ILE A 228 -1.84 -3.87 18.29
CA ILE A 228 -2.91 -4.46 17.47
C ILE A 228 -4.24 -4.36 18.21
N SER A 229 -4.29 -4.72 19.49
CA SER A 229 -5.52 -4.68 20.29
C SER A 229 -6.06 -3.27 20.43
N LYS A 230 -5.18 -2.28 20.63
CA LYS A 230 -5.53 -0.86 20.65
C LYS A 230 -6.15 -0.42 19.32
N ARG A 231 -5.50 -0.71 18.20
CA ARG A 231 -6.00 -0.36 16.86
C ARG A 231 -7.30 -1.08 16.51
N GLU A 232 -7.46 -2.34 16.92
CA GLU A 232 -8.72 -3.08 16.75
C GLU A 232 -9.87 -2.46 17.55
N ALA A 233 -9.60 -1.92 18.73
CA ALA A 233 -10.59 -1.18 19.51
C ALA A 233 -10.96 0.14 18.83
N GLU A 234 -9.98 0.93 18.38
CA GLU A 234 -10.21 2.19 17.65
C GLU A 234 -11.04 1.96 16.38
N LEU A 235 -10.73 0.90 15.61
CA LEU A 235 -11.49 0.55 14.41
C LEU A 235 -12.95 0.24 14.74
N LYS A 236 -13.21 -0.52 15.81
CA LYS A 236 -14.56 -0.84 16.27
C LYS A 236 -15.32 0.39 16.76
N MET A 237 -14.63 1.35 17.39
CA MET A 237 -15.23 2.62 17.80
C MET A 237 -15.70 3.43 16.59
N ILE A 238 -14.85 3.57 15.57
CA ILE A 238 -15.22 4.24 14.31
C ILE A 238 -16.43 3.55 13.66
N GLN A 239 -16.39 2.23 13.56
CA GLN A 239 -17.49 1.45 12.97
C GLN A 239 -18.80 1.57 13.76
N ALA A 240 -18.72 1.82 15.07
CA ALA A 240 -19.87 2.09 15.93
C ALA A 240 -20.30 3.58 15.92
N GLY A 241 -19.65 4.44 15.13
CA GLY A 241 -19.93 5.87 15.07
C GLY A 241 -19.46 6.65 16.30
N ILE A 242 -18.55 6.10 17.10
CA ILE A 242 -17.99 6.74 18.28
C ILE A 242 -16.75 7.52 17.87
N GLU A 243 -16.72 8.81 18.18
CA GLU A 243 -15.53 9.65 17.96
C GLU A 243 -14.34 9.09 18.73
N LEU A 244 -13.19 8.99 18.04
CA LEU A 244 -11.96 8.57 18.70
C LEU A 244 -11.51 9.65 19.70
N PRO A 245 -10.93 9.24 20.84
CA PRO A 245 -10.20 10.19 21.67
C PRO A 245 -9.15 10.86 20.79
N LYS A 246 -9.11 12.21 20.77
CA LYS A 246 -8.11 12.98 20.01
C LYS A 246 -6.75 12.34 20.27
N ARG A 247 -6.01 11.97 19.21
CA ARG A 247 -4.61 11.52 19.34
C ARG A 247 -3.90 12.62 20.11
N ALA A 248 -3.61 12.37 21.38
CA ALA A 248 -2.93 13.32 22.21
C ALA A 248 -1.50 13.37 21.68
N GLU A 249 -1.18 14.41 20.92
CA GLU A 249 0.16 14.61 20.35
C GLU A 249 1.23 14.86 21.43
N ASP A 250 0.87 14.90 22.72
CA ASP A 250 1.80 15.14 23.83
C ASP A 250 1.53 14.26 25.07
N ILE A 251 1.22 12.97 24.93
CA ILE A 251 1.19 12.06 26.09
C ILE A 251 2.18 10.94 25.88
N ASP A 252 3.22 10.98 26.70
CA ASP A 252 4.19 9.91 26.92
C ASP A 252 3.47 8.55 26.98
N PRO A 253 3.70 7.65 26.00
CA PRO A 253 2.98 6.39 25.90
C PRO A 253 3.16 5.50 27.15
N ASP A 254 4.26 5.68 27.89
CA ASP A 254 4.60 4.93 29.11
C ASP A 254 4.23 5.66 30.42
N GLY A 255 3.60 6.83 30.32
CA GLY A 255 3.18 7.61 31.47
C GLY A 255 1.97 6.97 32.20
N PRO A 256 1.90 7.02 33.55
CA PRO A 256 0.80 6.46 34.33
C PRO A 256 -0.58 7.02 33.95
N HIS A 257 -0.62 8.20 33.32
CA HIS A 257 -1.83 8.85 32.86
C HIS A 257 -2.44 8.21 31.60
N SER A 258 -1.62 7.64 30.70
CA SER A 258 -2.09 6.96 29.47
C SER A 258 -2.79 5.63 29.81
N ALA A 259 -2.23 4.89 30.77
CA ALA A 259 -2.79 3.65 31.30
C ALA A 259 -4.11 3.88 32.04
N GLU A 260 -4.22 4.96 32.80
CA GLU A 260 -5.45 5.31 33.51
C GLU A 260 -6.58 5.73 32.55
N LEU A 261 -6.27 6.49 31.51
CA LEU A 261 -7.23 6.86 30.46
C LEU A 261 -7.70 5.65 29.66
N TYR A 262 -6.79 4.74 29.33
CA TYR A 262 -7.11 3.47 28.67
C TYR A 262 -7.97 2.57 29.56
N ARG A 263 -7.67 2.50 30.86
CA ARG A 263 -8.48 1.77 31.83
C ARG A 263 -9.89 2.34 31.97
N ARG A 264 -10.03 3.66 32.06
CA ARG A 264 -11.35 4.32 32.13
C ARG A 264 -12.19 4.09 30.88
N THR A 265 -11.57 4.13 29.70
CA THR A 265 -12.26 3.85 28.42
C THR A 265 -12.68 2.38 28.31
N LEU A 266 -11.82 1.43 28.71
CA LEU A 266 -12.19 0.01 28.83
C LEU A 266 -13.34 -0.23 29.80
N GLU A 267 -13.30 0.38 30.99
CA GLU A 267 -14.36 0.26 31.99
C GLU A 267 -15.69 0.81 31.46
N HIS A 268 -15.66 1.92 30.72
CA HIS A 268 -16.82 2.47 30.04
C HIS A 268 -17.36 1.52 28.96
N MET A 269 -16.49 0.93 28.13
CA MET A 269 -16.90 -0.05 27.11
C MET A 269 -17.54 -1.29 27.72
N ILE A 270 -16.98 -1.83 28.80
CA ILE A 270 -17.54 -2.98 29.52
C ILE A 270 -18.93 -2.62 30.09
N LYS A 271 -19.09 -1.40 30.60
CA LYS A 271 -20.37 -0.91 31.13
C LYS A 271 -21.43 -0.79 30.04
N GLU A 272 -21.08 -0.22 28.89
CA GLU A 272 -21.99 -0.10 27.74
C GLU A 272 -22.34 -1.47 27.15
N GLN A 273 -21.38 -2.40 27.02
CA GLN A 273 -21.67 -3.77 26.59
C GLN A 273 -22.64 -4.49 27.54
N LYS A 274 -22.46 -4.35 28.85
CA LYS A 274 -23.40 -4.92 29.84
C LYS A 274 -24.79 -4.29 29.73
N LYS A 275 -24.87 -2.99 29.42
CA LYS A 275 -26.14 -2.29 29.19
C LYS A 275 -26.83 -2.79 27.92
N ILE A 276 -26.09 -2.95 26.83
CA ILE A 276 -26.59 -3.53 25.57
C ILE A 276 -27.10 -4.95 25.82
N GLN A 277 -26.33 -5.80 26.50
CA GLN A 277 -26.76 -7.18 26.81
C GLN A 277 -28.06 -7.21 27.62
N LYS A 278 -28.21 -6.34 28.63
CA LYS A 278 -29.46 -6.22 29.40
C LYS A 278 -30.64 -5.80 28.52
N LEU A 279 -30.43 -4.83 27.63
CA LEU A 279 -31.47 -4.38 26.69
C LEU A 279 -31.83 -5.48 25.67
N GLU A 280 -30.86 -6.26 25.21
CA GLU A 280 -31.12 -7.43 24.34
C GLU A 280 -31.92 -8.52 25.07
N GLU A 281 -31.63 -8.77 26.35
CA GLU A 281 -32.40 -9.70 27.19
C GLU A 281 -33.83 -9.23 27.46
N GLU A 282 -34.02 -7.94 27.73
CA GLU A 282 -35.35 -7.32 27.90
C GLU A 282 -36.14 -7.36 26.60
N ALA A 283 -35.52 -7.04 25.46
CA ALA A 283 -36.14 -7.14 24.15
C ALA A 283 -36.58 -8.59 23.84
N ARG A 284 -35.76 -9.60 24.17
CA ARG A 284 -36.13 -11.02 24.03
C ARG A 284 -37.31 -11.40 24.93
N LYS A 285 -37.37 -10.91 26.18
CA LYS A 285 -38.51 -11.15 27.09
C LYS A 285 -39.81 -10.54 26.55
N LEU A 286 -39.71 -9.43 25.83
CA LEU A 286 -40.83 -8.75 25.17
C LEU A 286 -41.19 -9.37 23.80
N GLY A 287 -40.52 -10.44 23.37
CA GLY A 287 -40.77 -11.11 22.09
C GLY A 287 -40.26 -10.34 20.87
N ILE A 288 -39.39 -9.34 21.07
CA ILE A 288 -38.78 -8.56 20.00
C ILE A 288 -37.57 -9.32 19.45
N ASP A 289 -37.57 -9.56 18.15
CA ASP A 289 -36.47 -10.22 17.45
C ASP A 289 -35.30 -9.25 17.25
N VAL A 290 -34.36 -9.29 18.18
CA VAL A 290 -33.14 -8.47 18.22
C VAL A 290 -32.27 -8.65 16.97
N SER A 291 -32.38 -9.76 16.25
CA SER A 291 -31.62 -10.00 15.01
C SER A 291 -32.01 -9.03 13.88
N LYS A 292 -33.22 -8.48 13.93
CA LYS A 292 -33.72 -7.50 12.95
C LYS A 292 -33.30 -6.05 13.23
N LEU A 293 -32.76 -5.78 14.43
CA LEU A 293 -32.30 -4.45 14.84
C LEU A 293 -30.82 -4.19 14.53
N LYS A 294 -30.08 -5.19 14.04
CA LYS A 294 -28.62 -5.11 13.76
C LYS A 294 -28.28 -4.79 12.29
N ASN A 295 -29.23 -4.23 11.53
CA ASN A 295 -29.02 -3.80 10.13
C ASN A 295 -28.79 -2.29 10.04
#